data_AF-A0A7X0ZG06-F1
#
_entry.id   AF-A0A7X0ZG06-F1
#
_cell.length_a   1.000
_cell.length_b   1.000
_cell.length_c   1.000
_cell.angle_alpha   90.00
_cell.angle_beta   90.00
_cell.angle_gamma   90.00
#
_symmetry.space_group_name_H-M   'P 1'
#
loop_
_entity.id
_entity.type
_entity.pdbx_description
1 polymer ?
#
loop_
_entity_poly.entity_id
_entity_poly.type
_entity_poly.pdbx_seq_one_letter_code
_entity_poly.pdbx_strand_id
1 'polypeptide(L)'
;MNQNHRNVKIMEILKQINDNSMIMEQDIEESEVVIYQLIKDEDYARGLDIKTFMGPSYAVFMNSPYVTDKGLRFIDSMKPLRMNKKNQMEQKRVFLERVENKDEDLNISNYRVDSDDYLGIVKLAIEEGLVLGICIKYASNKGIVIHSNAHLSSKGIEYLDNPDLVETESKVNVAPS
;
A
#
# COMPACT_ATOMS: atom_id res chain seq x y z
N MET A 1 1.02 6.10 17.41
CA MET A 1 1.50 5.97 16.01
C MET A 1 2.83 6.69 15.85
N ASN A 2 3.87 6.07 15.26
CA ASN A 2 5.15 6.74 14.97
C ASN A 2 4.96 7.81 13.87
N GLN A 3 5.66 8.95 13.98
CA GLN A 3 5.61 10.08 13.03
C GLN A 3 5.80 9.66 11.57
N ASN A 4 6.70 8.71 11.28
CA ASN A 4 6.90 8.22 9.91
C ASN A 4 5.67 7.48 9.37
N HIS A 5 5.06 6.62 10.19
CA HIS A 5 3.87 5.87 9.81
C HIS A 5 2.66 6.81 9.61
N ARG A 6 2.52 7.82 10.47
CA ARG A 6 1.53 8.90 10.30
C ARG A 6 1.71 9.64 8.99
N ASN A 7 2.94 10.06 8.67
CA ASN A 7 3.22 10.82 7.45
C ASN A 7 2.97 10.00 6.18
N VAL A 8 3.24 8.69 6.22
CA VAL A 8 2.88 7.76 5.12
C VAL A 8 1.37 7.74 4.93
N LYS A 9 0.59 7.51 6.00
CA LYS A 9 -0.87 7.49 5.93
C LYS A 9 -1.50 8.79 5.44
N ILE A 10 -1.03 9.95 5.94
CA ILE A 10 -1.47 11.26 5.45
C ILE A 10 -1.32 11.34 3.93
N MET A 11 -0.14 10.98 3.44
CA MET A 11 0.13 11.06 2.01
C MET A 11 -0.75 10.08 1.21
N GLU A 12 -1.08 8.90 1.76
CA GLU A 12 -1.81 7.85 1.02
C GLU A 12 -3.21 8.37 0.70
N ILE A 13 -3.82 8.98 1.72
CA ILE A 13 -5.10 9.66 1.61
C ILE A 13 -5.02 10.84 0.63
N LEU A 14 -3.98 11.68 0.72
CA LEU A 14 -3.84 12.81 -0.21
C LEU A 14 -3.71 12.34 -1.67
N LYS A 15 -2.95 11.27 -1.94
CA LYS A 15 -2.87 10.70 -3.29
C LYS A 15 -4.19 10.13 -3.76
N GLN A 16 -4.90 9.38 -2.91
CA GLN A 16 -6.23 8.88 -3.24
C GLN A 16 -7.19 10.02 -3.62
N ILE A 17 -7.18 11.11 -2.86
CA ILE A 17 -7.98 12.31 -3.19
C ILE A 17 -7.54 12.94 -4.52
N ASN A 18 -6.23 13.04 -4.75
CA ASN A 18 -5.68 13.65 -5.96
C ASN A 18 -5.98 12.83 -7.22
N ASP A 19 -5.90 11.51 -7.10
CA ASP A 19 -6.01 10.58 -8.23
C ASP A 19 -7.47 10.16 -8.48
N ASN A 20 -8.34 10.22 -7.45
CA ASN A 20 -9.69 9.70 -7.50
C ASN A 20 -10.74 10.71 -6.99
N SER A 21 -11.16 11.61 -7.88
CA SER A 21 -12.13 12.69 -7.59
C SER A 21 -13.57 12.25 -7.29
N MET A 22 -13.87 10.94 -7.31
CA MET A 22 -15.24 10.39 -7.22
C MET A 22 -15.58 9.66 -5.92
N ILE A 23 -14.66 9.53 -4.97
CA ILE A 23 -15.01 8.98 -3.64
C ILE A 23 -15.99 9.97 -2.99
N MET A 24 -17.19 9.52 -2.65
CA MET A 24 -18.21 10.34 -1.97
C MET A 24 -18.31 10.03 -0.48
N GLU A 25 -18.06 8.78 -0.10
CA GLU A 25 -18.17 8.26 1.25
C GLU A 25 -17.22 7.07 1.44
N GLN A 26 -16.54 7.01 2.58
CA GLN A 26 -15.67 5.91 2.95
C GLN A 26 -15.77 5.67 4.47
N ASP A 27 -16.04 4.42 4.86
CA ASP A 27 -15.93 3.97 6.24
C ASP A 27 -14.46 3.99 6.69
N ILE A 28 -14.22 4.51 7.89
CA ILE A 28 -12.87 4.65 8.45
C ILE A 28 -12.82 4.18 9.90
N GLU A 29 -11.64 3.77 10.36
CA GLU A 29 -11.43 3.43 11.76
C GLU A 29 -11.20 4.68 12.63
N GLU A 30 -11.37 4.54 13.95
CA GLU A 30 -11.08 5.62 14.92
C GLU A 30 -9.63 6.14 14.79
N SER A 31 -8.69 5.23 14.48
CA SER A 31 -7.28 5.59 14.29
C SER A 31 -7.06 6.50 13.06
N GLU A 32 -7.91 6.37 12.05
CA GLU A 32 -7.86 7.14 10.81
C GLU A 32 -8.56 8.49 10.93
N VAL A 33 -9.57 8.62 11.81
CA VAL A 33 -10.23 9.90 12.13
C VAL A 33 -9.20 10.97 12.49
N VAL A 34 -8.21 10.60 13.32
CA VAL A 34 -7.13 11.50 13.74
C VAL A 34 -6.28 11.96 12.54
N ILE A 35 -6.08 11.10 11.55
CA ILE A 35 -5.31 11.41 10.35
C ILE A 35 -6.10 12.35 9.43
N TYR A 36 -7.38 12.05 9.17
CA TYR A 36 -8.25 12.91 8.36
C TYR A 36 -8.45 14.29 9.00
N GLN A 37 -8.60 14.36 10.32
CA GLN A 37 -8.69 15.63 11.03
C GLN A 37 -7.41 16.44 10.87
N LEU A 38 -6.23 15.80 11.01
CA LEU A 38 -4.94 16.46 10.79
C LEU A 38 -4.79 16.97 9.35
N ILE A 39 -5.23 16.21 8.34
CA ILE A 39 -5.22 16.64 6.93
C ILE A 39 -6.03 17.93 6.75
N LYS A 40 -7.19 18.03 7.40
CA LYS A 40 -8.05 19.22 7.39
C LYS A 40 -7.40 20.39 8.13
N ASP A 41 -6.95 20.16 9.36
CA ASP A 41 -6.40 21.20 10.24
C ASP A 41 -5.11 21.81 9.66
N GLU A 42 -4.30 20.99 8.98
CA GLU A 42 -3.08 21.42 8.31
C GLU A 42 -3.32 22.00 6.90
N ASP A 43 -4.55 22.07 6.43
CA ASP A 43 -4.93 22.52 5.07
C ASP A 43 -4.18 21.74 3.97
N TYR A 44 -3.98 20.43 4.16
CA TYR A 44 -3.40 19.57 3.11
C TYR A 44 -4.43 19.18 2.05
N ALA A 45 -5.70 19.03 2.42
CA ALA A 45 -6.81 18.83 1.50
C ALA A 45 -8.09 19.50 2.01
N ARG A 46 -8.99 19.83 1.09
CA ARG A 46 -10.31 20.40 1.38
C ARG A 46 -11.42 19.52 0.80
N GLY A 47 -12.66 19.83 1.17
CA GLY A 47 -13.83 19.03 0.77
C GLY A 47 -14.02 17.75 1.57
N LEU A 48 -13.37 17.63 2.74
CA LEU A 48 -13.47 16.48 3.64
C LEU A 48 -14.39 16.80 4.82
N ASP A 49 -15.40 15.98 5.05
CA ASP A 49 -16.30 16.06 6.21
C ASP A 49 -16.29 14.73 6.97
N ILE A 50 -15.95 14.74 8.25
CA ILE A 50 -15.80 13.52 9.05
C ILE A 50 -17.02 13.42 9.94
N LYS A 51 -17.77 12.32 9.84
CA LYS A 51 -18.97 12.10 10.65
C LYS A 51 -18.84 10.85 11.51
N THR A 52 -19.46 10.94 12.67
CA THR A 52 -19.64 9.82 13.60
C THR A 52 -21.11 9.43 13.56
N PHE A 53 -21.39 8.16 13.31
CA PHE A 53 -22.75 7.62 13.37
C PHE A 53 -23.07 7.09 14.77
N MET A 54 -24.31 6.70 15.04
CA MET A 54 -24.70 6.13 16.34
C MET A 54 -23.97 4.79 16.59
N GLY A 55 -22.80 4.86 17.24
CA GLY A 55 -21.87 3.73 17.49
C GLY A 55 -20.41 4.16 17.25
N PRO A 56 -19.42 3.27 17.41
CA PRO A 56 -18.02 3.55 17.10
C PRO A 56 -17.72 3.49 15.58
N SER A 57 -18.67 3.94 14.77
CA SER A 57 -18.57 3.92 13.31
C SER A 57 -18.30 5.33 12.80
N TYR A 58 -17.19 5.48 12.08
CA TYR A 58 -16.75 6.74 11.50
C TYR A 58 -16.78 6.62 9.99
N ALA A 59 -17.18 7.70 9.32
CA ALA A 59 -17.05 7.82 7.88
C ALA A 59 -16.49 9.18 7.50
N VAL A 60 -15.76 9.21 6.40
CA VAL A 60 -15.37 10.45 5.72
C VAL A 60 -16.25 10.65 4.49
N PHE A 61 -16.90 11.80 4.44
CA PHE A 61 -17.63 12.30 3.29
C PHE A 61 -16.74 13.24 2.50
N MET A 62 -16.67 13.02 1.20
CA MET A 62 -15.79 13.75 0.31
C MET A 62 -16.67 14.54 -0.68
N ASN A 63 -16.83 15.84 -0.43
CA ASN A 63 -17.61 16.73 -1.28
C ASN A 63 -16.69 17.60 -2.13
N SER A 64 -16.51 17.21 -3.39
CA SER A 64 -15.55 17.83 -4.31
C SER A 64 -14.16 17.93 -3.67
N PRO A 65 -13.60 16.81 -3.17
CA PRO A 65 -12.35 16.85 -2.44
C PRO A 65 -11.21 17.27 -3.37
N TYR A 66 -10.27 18.05 -2.85
CA TYR A 66 -9.05 18.38 -3.59
C TYR A 66 -7.85 18.58 -2.67
N VAL A 67 -6.68 18.19 -3.16
CA VAL A 67 -5.40 18.41 -2.47
C VAL A 67 -4.94 19.85 -2.71
N THR A 68 -4.52 20.54 -1.65
CA THR A 68 -4.00 21.92 -1.76
C THR A 68 -2.54 21.91 -2.22
N ASP A 69 -2.00 23.08 -2.62
CA ASP A 69 -0.56 23.22 -2.90
C ASP A 69 0.33 22.81 -1.72
N LYS A 70 -0.14 22.99 -0.48
CA LYS A 70 0.58 22.55 0.72
C LYS A 70 0.58 21.03 0.81
N GLY A 71 -0.56 20.38 0.53
CA GLY A 71 -0.67 18.93 0.43
C GLY A 71 0.19 18.34 -0.67
N LEU A 72 0.19 18.93 -1.87
CA LEU A 72 1.04 18.51 -2.99
C LEU A 72 2.52 18.58 -2.62
N ARG A 73 2.98 19.70 -2.03
CA ARG A 73 4.36 19.82 -1.54
C ARG A 73 4.70 18.79 -0.46
N PHE A 74 3.74 18.43 0.40
CA PHE A 74 3.93 17.37 1.38
C PHE A 74 4.12 16.01 0.69
N ILE A 75 3.32 15.68 -0.32
CA ILE A 75 3.49 14.47 -1.14
C ILE A 75 4.90 14.46 -1.76
N ASP A 76 5.31 15.55 -2.40
CA ASP A 76 6.61 15.65 -3.08
C ASP A 76 7.80 15.56 -2.12
N SER A 77 7.63 16.00 -0.87
CA SER A 77 8.69 15.95 0.14
C SER A 77 9.05 14.53 0.58
N MET A 78 8.19 13.54 0.29
CA MET A 78 8.36 12.15 0.69
C MET A 78 9.29 11.40 -0.28
N LYS A 79 10.60 11.50 -0.03
CA LYS A 79 11.64 10.78 -0.79
C LYS A 79 11.35 9.28 -0.90
N PRO A 80 11.72 8.59 -1.99
CA PRO A 80 11.63 7.14 -2.09
C PRO A 80 12.24 6.43 -0.87
N LEU A 81 11.64 5.30 -0.50
CA LEU A 81 12.16 4.44 0.55
C LEU A 81 13.45 3.82 0.04
N ARG A 82 14.55 3.98 0.79
CA ARG A 82 15.75 3.19 0.53
C ARG A 82 15.44 1.75 0.90
N MET A 83 15.43 0.87 -0.09
CA MET A 83 15.11 -0.53 0.12
C MET A 83 16.12 -1.22 1.04
N ASN A 84 15.61 -1.96 2.01
CA ASN A 84 16.35 -2.82 2.92
C ASN A 84 15.50 -4.05 3.23
N LYS A 85 16.07 -5.07 3.86
CA LYS A 85 15.36 -6.34 4.10
C LYS A 85 14.03 -6.15 4.85
N LYS A 86 14.00 -5.31 5.89
CA LYS A 86 12.78 -5.06 6.67
C LYS A 86 11.68 -4.42 5.82
N ASN A 87 12.02 -3.34 5.11
CA ASN A 87 11.04 -2.65 4.28
C ASN A 87 10.66 -3.47 3.04
N GLN A 88 11.54 -4.31 2.51
CA GLN A 88 11.20 -5.21 1.41
C GLN A 88 10.12 -6.21 1.80
N MET A 89 10.21 -6.79 3.01
CA MET A 89 9.21 -7.71 3.53
C MET A 89 7.86 -7.01 3.74
N GLU A 90 7.88 -5.79 4.29
CA GLU A 90 6.68 -4.96 4.43
C GLU A 90 6.06 -4.63 3.06
N GLN A 91 6.87 -4.20 2.10
CA GLN A 91 6.38 -3.86 0.76
C GLN A 91 5.91 -5.08 -0.02
N LYS A 92 6.48 -6.27 0.24
CA LYS A 92 5.96 -7.55 -0.27
C LYS A 92 4.57 -7.83 0.31
N ARG A 93 4.38 -7.65 1.63
CA ARG A 93 3.06 -7.78 2.28
C ARG A 93 2.03 -6.83 1.64
N VAL A 94 2.37 -5.54 1.49
CA VAL A 94 1.49 -4.56 0.82
C VAL A 94 1.11 -4.99 -0.60
N PHE A 95 2.05 -5.55 -1.36
CA PHE A 95 1.75 -6.09 -2.69
C PHE A 95 0.76 -7.27 -2.63
N LEU A 96 0.92 -8.19 -1.69
CA LEU A 96 0.02 -9.34 -1.52
C LEU A 96 -1.40 -8.89 -1.10
N GLU A 97 -1.52 -7.92 -0.20
CA GLU A 97 -2.82 -7.33 0.19
C GLU A 97 -3.53 -6.69 -1.02
N ARG A 98 -2.79 -6.04 -1.93
CA ARG A 98 -3.37 -5.52 -3.18
C ARG A 98 -3.89 -6.62 -4.08
N VAL A 99 -3.17 -7.75 -4.17
CA VAL A 99 -3.63 -8.94 -4.93
C VAL A 99 -4.89 -9.54 -4.30
N GLU A 100 -4.94 -9.66 -2.98
CA GLU A 100 -6.13 -10.15 -2.25
C GLU A 100 -7.36 -9.28 -2.50
N ASN A 101 -7.17 -7.96 -2.48
CA ASN A 101 -8.19 -6.96 -2.76
C ASN A 101 -8.54 -6.82 -4.25
N LYS A 102 -7.95 -7.66 -5.12
CA LYS A 102 -8.20 -7.68 -6.57
C LYS A 102 -7.93 -6.32 -7.25
N ASP A 103 -6.88 -5.64 -6.80
CA ASP A 103 -6.41 -4.40 -7.43
C ASP A 103 -6.11 -4.65 -8.93
N GLU A 104 -6.68 -3.82 -9.81
CA GLU A 104 -6.51 -3.94 -11.25
C GLU A 104 -5.17 -3.35 -11.73
N ASP A 105 -4.53 -2.48 -10.93
CA ASP A 105 -3.35 -1.69 -11.29
C ASP A 105 -2.06 -2.20 -10.62
N LEU A 106 -1.86 -3.53 -10.59
CA LEU A 106 -0.66 -4.17 -10.03
C LEU A 106 0.65 -3.85 -10.78
N ASN A 107 0.61 -3.10 -11.89
CA ASN A 107 1.80 -2.56 -12.54
C ASN A 107 2.30 -1.26 -11.91
N ILE A 108 1.46 -0.58 -11.13
CA ILE A 108 1.85 0.63 -10.40
C ILE A 108 2.59 0.19 -9.13
N SER A 109 3.79 0.72 -8.94
CA SER A 109 4.61 0.41 -7.75
C SER A 109 3.92 0.80 -6.45
N ASN A 110 4.20 0.02 -5.41
CA ASN A 110 3.80 0.40 -4.06
C ASN A 110 4.41 1.75 -3.67
N TYR A 111 3.77 2.42 -2.72
CA TYR A 111 4.14 3.78 -2.38
C TYR A 111 5.61 3.91 -1.89
N ARG A 112 6.30 4.93 -2.42
CA ARG A 112 7.74 5.24 -2.22
C ARG A 112 8.69 4.13 -2.63
N VAL A 113 8.21 3.08 -3.27
CA VAL A 113 9.05 2.05 -3.84
C VAL A 113 9.39 2.48 -5.27
N ASP A 114 10.69 2.55 -5.56
CA ASP A 114 11.14 2.76 -6.94
C ASP A 114 10.70 1.60 -7.83
N SER A 115 10.51 1.84 -9.13
CA SER A 115 10.04 0.81 -10.05
C SER A 115 10.94 -0.43 -10.06
N ASP A 116 12.26 -0.27 -9.96
CA ASP A 116 13.19 -1.40 -9.98
C ASP A 116 13.09 -2.23 -8.69
N ASP A 117 12.99 -1.56 -7.55
CA ASP A 117 12.77 -2.20 -6.25
C ASP A 117 11.42 -2.93 -6.20
N TYR A 118 10.38 -2.33 -6.79
CA TYR A 118 9.04 -2.91 -6.87
C TYR A 118 9.02 -4.18 -7.72
N LEU A 119 9.68 -4.16 -8.88
CA LEU A 119 9.84 -5.36 -9.70
C LEU A 119 10.59 -6.46 -8.94
N GLY A 120 11.57 -6.10 -8.11
CA GLY A 120 12.24 -7.03 -7.20
C GLY A 120 11.26 -7.68 -6.20
N ILE A 121 10.36 -6.89 -5.61
CA ILE A 121 9.33 -7.39 -4.68
C ILE A 121 8.35 -8.33 -5.38
N VAL A 122 7.83 -7.95 -6.55
CA VAL A 122 6.88 -8.78 -7.32
C VAL A 122 7.55 -10.08 -7.75
N LYS A 123 8.81 -10.01 -8.19
CA LYS A 123 9.59 -11.19 -8.56
C LYS A 123 9.75 -12.15 -7.38
N LEU A 124 10.09 -11.65 -6.19
CA LEU A 124 10.19 -12.47 -4.98
C LEU A 124 8.86 -13.17 -4.63
N ALA A 125 7.73 -12.46 -4.70
CA ALA A 125 6.42 -13.04 -4.43
C ALA A 125 6.07 -14.17 -5.41
N ILE A 126 6.43 -14.03 -6.69
CA ILE A 126 6.27 -15.06 -7.72
C ILE A 126 7.18 -16.26 -7.45
N GLU A 127 8.48 -16.02 -7.20
CA GLU A 127 9.48 -17.07 -6.96
C GLU A 127 9.19 -17.88 -5.69
N GLU A 128 8.66 -17.23 -4.64
CA GLU A 128 8.23 -17.90 -3.41
C GLU A 128 6.89 -18.64 -3.53
N GLY A 129 6.20 -18.50 -4.67
CA GLY A 129 4.91 -19.13 -4.95
C GLY A 129 3.75 -18.54 -4.14
N LEU A 130 3.83 -17.26 -3.73
CA LEU A 130 2.79 -16.59 -2.93
C LEU A 130 1.63 -16.10 -3.80
N VAL A 131 1.89 -15.79 -5.06
CA VAL A 131 0.90 -15.26 -6.02
C VAL A 131 0.83 -16.12 -7.27
N LEU A 132 -0.36 -16.16 -7.87
CA LEU A 132 -0.66 -16.85 -9.12
C LEU A 132 -1.35 -15.88 -10.10
N GLY A 133 -1.27 -16.17 -11.40
CA GLY A 133 -1.88 -15.31 -12.43
C GLY A 133 -1.14 -13.99 -12.69
N ILE A 134 0.10 -13.85 -12.21
CA ILE A 134 0.96 -12.67 -12.37
C ILE A 134 2.28 -13.08 -13.01
N CYS A 135 2.80 -12.28 -13.93
CA CYS A 135 4.15 -12.44 -14.49
C CYS A 135 4.82 -11.08 -14.74
N ILE A 136 6.16 -11.08 -14.84
CA ILE A 136 6.92 -9.90 -15.25
C ILE A 136 7.40 -10.11 -16.67
N LYS A 137 7.12 -9.15 -17.56
CA LYS A 137 7.71 -9.10 -18.91
C LYS A 137 8.66 -7.93 -19.02
N TYR A 138 9.76 -8.13 -19.75
CA TYR A 138 10.73 -7.08 -20.02
C TYR A 138 10.57 -6.55 -21.44
N ALA A 139 10.38 -5.25 -21.58
CA ALA A 139 10.39 -4.54 -22.85
C ALA A 139 11.47 -3.45 -22.79
N SER A 140 12.51 -3.56 -23.61
CA SER A 140 13.64 -2.61 -23.64
C SER A 140 14.26 -2.35 -22.26
N ASN A 141 14.59 -3.41 -21.52
CA ASN A 141 15.13 -3.39 -20.14
C ASN A 141 14.20 -2.81 -19.06
N LYS A 142 12.95 -2.45 -19.38
CA LYS A 142 11.93 -2.10 -18.39
C LYS A 142 11.05 -3.29 -18.10
N GLY A 143 11.00 -3.70 -16.84
CA GLY A 143 10.05 -4.73 -16.38
C GLY A 143 8.66 -4.13 -16.25
N ILE A 144 7.66 -4.91 -16.65
CA ILE A 144 6.24 -4.56 -16.57
C ILE A 144 5.53 -5.74 -15.92
N VAL A 145 4.70 -5.46 -14.91
CA VAL A 145 3.86 -6.48 -14.29
C VAL A 145 2.64 -6.68 -15.17
N ILE A 146 2.43 -7.92 -15.60
CA ILE A 146 1.24 -8.33 -16.37
C ILE A 146 0.51 -9.37 -15.55
N HIS A 147 -0.78 -9.17 -15.36
CA HIS A 147 -1.62 -10.08 -14.63
C HIS A 147 -2.90 -10.43 -15.39
N SER A 148 -3.40 -11.63 -15.14
CA SER A 148 -4.67 -12.14 -15.66
C SER A 148 -5.21 -13.08 -14.60
N ASN A 149 -6.28 -12.66 -13.92
CA ASN A 149 -6.83 -13.35 -12.76
C ASN A 149 -5.78 -13.52 -11.64
N ALA A 150 -5.15 -12.41 -11.25
CA ALA A 150 -4.24 -12.36 -10.11
C ALA A 150 -4.94 -12.83 -8.83
N HIS A 151 -4.31 -13.76 -8.10
CA HIS A 151 -4.81 -14.20 -6.80
C HIS A 151 -3.68 -14.75 -5.94
N LEU A 152 -3.91 -14.81 -4.63
CA LEU A 152 -3.00 -15.45 -3.69
C LEU A 152 -3.07 -16.97 -3.84
N SER A 153 -1.93 -17.64 -3.69
CA SER A 153 -1.90 -19.08 -3.44
C SER A 153 -2.29 -19.36 -1.98
N SER A 154 -2.52 -20.64 -1.63
CA SER A 154 -2.72 -21.03 -0.22
C SER A 154 -1.56 -20.57 0.68
N LYS A 155 -0.32 -20.62 0.16
CA LYS A 155 0.87 -20.13 0.86
C LYS A 155 0.88 -18.60 0.99
N GLY A 156 0.38 -17.89 -0.02
CA GLY A 156 0.22 -16.43 0.03
C GLY A 156 -0.78 -15.97 1.08
N ILE A 157 -1.90 -16.69 1.23
CA ILE A 157 -2.91 -16.43 2.26
C ILE A 157 -2.29 -16.66 3.65
N GLU A 158 -1.64 -17.81 3.86
CA GLU A 158 -0.98 -18.11 5.13
C GLU A 158 0.11 -17.09 5.49
N TYR A 159 0.86 -16.60 4.50
CA TYR A 159 1.85 -15.54 4.68
C TYR A 159 1.21 -14.24 5.20
N LEU A 160 0.05 -13.84 4.67
CA LEU A 160 -0.64 -12.62 5.12
C LEU A 160 -1.25 -12.77 6.51
N ASP A 161 -1.83 -13.94 6.80
CA ASP A 161 -2.40 -14.25 8.11
C ASP A 161 -1.32 -14.33 9.20
N ASN A 162 -0.14 -14.85 8.86
CA ASN A 162 0.95 -15.11 9.81
C ASN A 162 2.33 -14.67 9.27
N PRO A 163 2.56 -13.34 9.15
CA PRO A 163 3.79 -12.81 8.54
C PRO A 163 5.08 -13.18 9.28
N ASP A 164 4.99 -13.49 10.59
CA ASP A 164 6.15 -13.81 11.42
C ASP A 164 6.62 -15.27 11.30
N LEU A 165 5.80 -16.19 10.78
CA LEU A 165 6.16 -17.61 10.66
C LEU A 165 7.16 -17.86 9.51
N VAL A 166 7.13 -17.02 8.47
CA VAL A 166 7.88 -17.27 7.22
C VAL A 166 9.38 -16.98 7.35
N GLU A 167 9.82 -16.20 8.35
CA GLU A 167 11.25 -16.07 8.67
C GLU A 167 11.87 -17.36 9.23
N THR A 168 11.06 -18.28 9.79
CA THR A 168 11.59 -19.49 10.44
C THR A 168 11.89 -20.64 9.49
N GLU A 169 11.16 -20.80 8.38
CA GLU A 169 11.39 -21.91 7.46
C GLU A 169 12.69 -21.77 6.66
N SER A 170 13.17 -20.55 6.43
CA SER A 170 14.44 -20.29 5.73
C SER A 170 15.68 -20.68 6.54
N LYS A 171 15.53 -20.95 7.85
CA LYS A 171 16.65 -21.33 8.74
C LYS A 171 16.79 -22.84 8.96
N VAL A 172 15.82 -23.65 8.53
CA VAL A 172 15.80 -25.10 8.84
C VAL A 172 16.49 -25.95 7.76
N ASN A 173 16.74 -25.42 6.56
CA ASN A 173 17.34 -26.18 5.45
C ASN A 173 18.87 -26.14 5.33
N VAL A 174 19.59 -25.88 6.43
CA VAL A 174 21.03 -26.17 6.51
C VAL A 174 21.23 -27.37 7.43
N ALA A 175 20.99 -28.56 6.89
CA ALA A 175 21.47 -29.78 7.52
C ALA A 175 23.00 -29.87 7.29
N PRO A 176 23.83 -29.97 8.34
CA PRO A 176 25.24 -30.26 8.16
C PRO A 176 25.39 -31.72 7.69
N SER A 177 26.24 -31.90 6.67
CA SER A 177 26.70 -33.20 6.17
C SER A 177 27.60 -33.92 7.17
#